data_AF-A0A431FUY0-F1
#
_entry.id   AF-A0A431FUY0-F1
#
_cell.length_a   1.000
_cell.length_b   1.000
_cell.length_c   1.000
_cell.angle_alpha   90.00
_cell.angle_beta   90.00
_cell.angle_gamma   90.00
#
_symmetry.space_group_name_H-M   'P 1'
#
loop_
_entity.id
_entity.type
_entity.pdbx_description
1 polymer ?
#
loop_
_entity_poly.entity_id
_entity_poly.type
_entity_poly.pdbx_seq_one_letter_code
_entity_poly.pdbx_strand_id
1 'polypeptide(L)'
;LLKDSENIGAISVVDFAGNSVEMDEISNLAKKYSIPLIDDASHALGALYKSEKVGKKADLSIFSFHPVKPITTFEGGAVVSDNKELIAKIKLLRSHGIIKKRLWDSDMV
;
A
#
# COMPACT_ATOMS: atom_id res chain seq x y z
N LEU A 1 -20.18 -0.43 -14.20
CA LEU A 1 -18.92 -1.18 -14.03
C LEU A 1 -18.89 -1.93 -12.70
N LEU A 2 -19.30 -1.32 -11.58
CA LEU A 2 -19.49 -2.04 -10.32
C LEU A 2 -20.96 -1.88 -9.88
N LYS A 3 -21.81 -2.88 -10.17
CA LYS A 3 -23.25 -2.81 -9.90
C LYS A 3 -23.60 -3.04 -8.42
N ASP A 4 -22.72 -3.72 -7.67
CA ASP A 4 -22.89 -4.04 -6.25
C ASP A 4 -21.65 -3.63 -5.44
N SER A 5 -21.27 -2.34 -5.51
CA SER A 5 -20.06 -1.84 -4.84
C SER A 5 -20.08 -2.00 -3.32
N GLU A 6 -21.26 -2.13 -2.70
CA GLU A 6 -21.40 -2.28 -1.24
C GLU A 6 -20.72 -3.54 -0.68
N ASN A 7 -20.54 -4.58 -1.50
CA ASN A 7 -19.89 -5.83 -1.11
C ASN A 7 -18.41 -5.90 -1.50
N ILE A 8 -17.85 -4.85 -2.12
CA ILE A 8 -16.46 -4.83 -2.56
C ILE A 8 -15.59 -4.23 -1.46
N GLY A 9 -14.77 -5.06 -0.81
CA GLY A 9 -13.90 -4.63 0.29
C GLY A 9 -12.70 -3.76 -0.13
N ALA A 10 -12.14 -4.00 -1.31
CA ALA A 10 -11.03 -3.23 -1.87
C ALA A 10 -10.86 -3.50 -3.38
N ILE A 11 -10.19 -2.58 -4.08
CA ILE A 11 -9.60 -2.80 -5.39
C ILE A 11 -8.10 -2.99 -5.18
N SER A 12 -7.54 -4.09 -5.66
CA SER A 12 -6.09 -4.32 -5.67
C SER A 12 -5.58 -4.33 -7.10
N VAL A 13 -4.58 -3.51 -7.39
CA VAL A 13 -3.90 -3.47 -8.70
C VAL A 13 -2.47 -3.99 -8.56
N VAL A 14 -1.86 -4.36 -9.69
CA VAL A 14 -0.47 -4.84 -9.76
C VAL A 14 0.24 -4.09 -10.88
N ASP A 15 1.35 -3.43 -10.55
CA ASP A 15 2.23 -2.80 -11.53
C ASP A 15 3.14 -3.84 -12.17
N PHE A 16 2.55 -4.60 -13.11
CA PHE A 16 3.19 -5.76 -13.72
C PHE A 16 4.48 -5.39 -14.45
N ALA A 17 5.54 -6.17 -14.21
CA ALA A 17 6.89 -5.92 -14.73
C ALA A 17 7.44 -4.51 -14.44
N GLY A 18 6.93 -3.82 -13.42
CA GLY A 18 7.32 -2.45 -13.07
C GLY A 18 6.66 -1.37 -13.94
N ASN A 19 5.73 -1.76 -14.82
CA ASN A 19 4.93 -0.82 -15.58
C ASN A 19 3.68 -0.44 -14.79
N SER A 20 3.49 0.85 -14.56
CA SER A 20 2.35 1.31 -13.77
C SER A 20 1.03 1.11 -14.52
N VAL A 21 -0.02 0.70 -13.81
CA VAL A 21 -1.39 0.69 -14.36
C VAL A 21 -1.90 2.12 -14.61
N GLU A 22 -3.06 2.24 -15.27
CA GLU A 22 -3.72 3.53 -15.47
C GLU A 22 -4.31 4.07 -14.15
N MET A 23 -3.41 4.60 -13.32
CA MET A 23 -3.69 4.87 -11.93
C MET A 23 -4.65 6.03 -11.71
N ASP A 24 -4.68 7.03 -12.60
CA ASP A 24 -5.68 8.10 -12.52
C ASP A 24 -7.10 7.53 -12.77
N GLU A 25 -7.27 6.65 -13.75
CA GLU A 25 -8.59 6.05 -14.06
C GLU A 25 -9.06 5.16 -12.91
N ILE A 26 -8.18 4.31 -12.39
CA ILE A 26 -8.50 3.38 -11.31
C ILE A 26 -8.74 4.12 -9.99
N SER A 27 -7.91 5.11 -9.66
CA SER A 27 -8.10 5.96 -8.47
C SER A 27 -9.44 6.72 -8.53
N ASN A 28 -9.81 7.24 -9.69
CA ASN A 28 -11.10 7.90 -9.88
C ASN A 28 -12.26 6.92 -9.74
N LEU A 29 -12.14 5.70 -10.25
CA LEU A 29 -13.13 4.65 -10.07
C LEU A 29 -13.29 4.28 -8.59
N ALA A 30 -12.18 4.02 -7.89
CA ALA A 30 -12.15 3.67 -6.48
C ALA A 30 -12.84 4.75 -5.63
N LYS A 31 -12.48 6.03 -5.84
CA LYS A 31 -13.10 7.17 -5.18
C LYS A 31 -14.59 7.29 -5.46
N LYS A 32 -15.01 7.11 -6.73
CA LYS A 32 -16.41 7.18 -7.13
C LYS A 32 -17.31 6.21 -6.35
N TYR A 33 -16.80 5.01 -6.06
CA TYR A 33 -17.53 3.99 -5.33
C TYR A 33 -17.14 3.90 -3.84
N SER A 34 -16.27 4.80 -3.35
CA SER A 34 -15.72 4.78 -1.99
C SER A 34 -15.08 3.44 -1.59
N ILE A 35 -14.39 2.81 -2.54
CA ILE A 35 -13.71 1.53 -2.34
C ILE A 35 -12.21 1.81 -2.11
N PRO A 36 -11.59 1.25 -1.06
CA PRO A 36 -10.14 1.38 -0.85
C PRO A 36 -9.34 0.86 -2.04
N LEU A 37 -8.31 1.60 -2.45
CA LEU A 37 -7.38 1.22 -3.51
C LEU A 37 -6.03 0.79 -2.91
N ILE A 38 -5.66 -0.46 -3.18
CA ILE A 38 -4.36 -1.05 -2.84
C ILE A 38 -3.56 -1.27 -4.12
N ASP A 39 -2.31 -0.84 -4.09
CA ASP A 39 -1.38 -0.97 -5.20
C ASP A 39 -0.23 -1.92 -4.84
N ASP A 40 -0.21 -3.10 -5.47
CA ASP A 40 0.93 -4.01 -5.41
C ASP A 40 2.01 -3.55 -6.40
N ALA A 41 2.85 -2.65 -5.89
CA ALA A 41 4.00 -2.09 -6.57
C ALA A 41 5.28 -2.93 -6.36
N SER A 42 5.16 -4.23 -6.08
CA SER A 42 6.31 -5.12 -5.79
C SER A 42 7.38 -5.14 -6.88
N HIS A 43 7.02 -4.87 -8.14
CA HIS A 43 7.96 -4.78 -9.27
C HIS A 43 8.37 -3.34 -9.63
N ALA A 44 7.75 -2.33 -9.03
CA ALA A 44 7.72 -0.97 -9.54
C ALA A 44 8.48 0.04 -8.68
N LEU A 45 9.34 -0.43 -7.76
CA LEU A 45 10.20 0.47 -7.00
C LEU A 45 11.14 1.24 -7.96
N GLY A 46 10.94 2.55 -8.04
CA GLY A 46 11.68 3.45 -8.93
C GLY A 46 10.94 3.81 -10.23
N ALA A 47 9.82 3.15 -10.54
CA ALA A 47 8.99 3.47 -11.69
C ALA A 47 8.23 4.81 -11.51
N LEU A 48 7.77 5.35 -12.64
CA LEU A 48 7.02 6.60 -12.72
C LEU A 48 5.66 6.38 -13.38
N TYR A 49 4.63 7.04 -12.87
CA TYR A 49 3.35 7.27 -13.54
C TYR A 49 3.16 8.77 -13.73
N LYS A 50 3.08 9.24 -14.99
CA LYS A 50 2.93 10.67 -15.34
C LYS A 50 3.86 11.61 -14.55
N SER A 51 5.15 11.26 -14.51
CA SER A 51 6.22 11.98 -13.79
C SER A 51 6.16 11.95 -12.26
N GLU A 52 5.19 11.28 -11.66
CA GLU A 52 5.15 11.00 -10.22
C GLU A 52 5.66 9.58 -9.95
N LYS A 53 6.30 9.35 -8.79
CA LYS A 53 6.74 8.00 -8.43
C LYS A 53 5.52 7.09 -8.18
N VAL A 54 5.63 5.85 -8.65
CA VAL A 54 4.73 4.77 -8.23
C VAL A 54 4.75 4.68 -6.69
N GLY A 55 3.60 4.35 -6.10
CA GLY A 55 3.40 4.34 -4.66
C GLY A 55 2.65 5.56 -4.10
N LYS A 56 2.29 6.53 -4.94
CA LYS A 56 1.72 7.83 -4.51
C LYS A 56 0.20 7.96 -4.65
N LYS A 57 -0.41 7.21 -5.57
CA LYS A 57 -1.78 7.47 -6.05
C LYS A 57 -2.85 6.56 -5.43
N ALA A 58 -2.45 5.45 -4.81
CA ALA A 58 -3.32 4.53 -4.09
C ALA A 58 -3.44 4.94 -2.61
N ASP A 59 -4.44 4.40 -1.91
CA ASP A 59 -4.56 4.60 -0.45
C ASP A 59 -3.41 3.89 0.28
N LEU A 60 -2.92 2.79 -0.29
CA LEU A 60 -1.80 2.01 0.23
C LEU A 60 -1.06 1.36 -0.94
N SER A 61 0.27 1.47 -0.94
CA SER A 61 1.11 0.76 -1.90
C SER A 61 2.12 -0.15 -1.20
N ILE A 62 2.36 -1.31 -1.80
CA ILE A 62 3.24 -2.37 -1.28
C ILE A 62 4.46 -2.48 -2.18
N PHE A 63 5.65 -2.53 -1.57
CA PHE A 63 6.90 -2.83 -2.25
C PHE A 63 7.51 -4.11 -1.70
N SER A 64 8.20 -4.85 -2.56
CA SER A 64 8.94 -6.06 -2.20
C SER A 64 10.45 -5.83 -2.35
N PHE A 65 11.21 -6.40 -1.41
CA PHE A 65 12.67 -6.38 -1.39
C PHE A 65 13.25 -7.80 -1.37
N HIS A 66 12.51 -8.78 -1.89
CA HIS A 66 12.96 -10.15 -2.16
C HIS A 66 14.17 -10.17 -3.14
N PRO A 67 15.05 -11.19 -3.20
CA PRO A 67 16.33 -11.12 -3.90
C PRO A 67 16.25 -10.87 -5.41
N VAL A 68 15.10 -11.13 -6.05
CA VAL A 68 14.89 -10.89 -7.49
C VAL A 68 14.05 -9.62 -7.78
N LYS A 69 13.94 -8.69 -6.83
CA LYS A 69 13.24 -7.40 -6.97
C LYS A 69 14.23 -6.27 -7.29
N PRO A 70 13.77 -5.04 -7.66
CA PRO A 70 14.67 -3.96 -8.09
C PRO A 70 15.81 -3.62 -7.12
N ILE A 71 15.54 -3.68 -5.81
CA ILE A 71 16.56 -3.69 -4.74
C ILE A 71 16.21 -4.79 -3.73
N THR A 72 17.15 -5.20 -2.88
CA THR A 72 16.92 -6.30 -1.93
C THR A 72 17.41 -6.03 -0.51
N THR A 73 16.70 -6.62 0.45
CA THR A 73 17.09 -6.79 1.86
C THR A 73 17.28 -8.27 2.20
N PHE A 74 17.65 -9.09 1.20
CA PHE A 74 17.39 -10.52 1.16
C PHE A 74 15.90 -10.81 1.16
N GLU A 75 15.25 -10.81 2.32
CA GLU A 75 13.80 -10.83 2.43
C GLU A 75 13.30 -9.49 2.96
N GLY A 76 12.14 -9.05 2.49
CA GLY A 76 11.53 -7.85 3.02
C GLY A 76 10.46 -7.24 2.12
N GLY A 77 9.81 -6.24 2.68
CA GLY A 77 8.85 -5.42 1.98
C GLY A 77 8.56 -4.14 2.75
N ALA A 78 7.86 -3.23 2.10
CA ALA A 78 7.39 -1.98 2.69
C ALA A 78 5.94 -1.74 2.33
N VAL A 79 5.26 -1.04 3.22
CA VAL A 79 3.96 -0.46 2.96
C VAL A 79 4.10 1.05 3.07
N VAL A 80 3.60 1.78 2.08
CA VAL A 80 3.58 3.24 2.06
C VAL A 80 2.15 3.74 1.90
N SER A 81 1.87 4.89 2.51
CA SER A 81 0.58 5.58 2.43
C SER A 81 0.76 7.01 2.94
N ASP A 82 0.01 7.96 2.38
CA ASP A 82 -0.09 9.32 2.93
C ASP A 82 -1.05 9.39 4.14
N ASN A 83 -1.87 8.34 4.35
CA ASN A 83 -2.78 8.28 5.49
C ASN A 83 -2.02 7.88 6.77
N LYS A 84 -1.75 8.89 7.61
CA LYS A 84 -1.02 8.72 8.88
C LYS A 84 -1.72 7.78 9.86
N GLU A 85 -3.06 7.79 9.89
CA GLU A 85 -3.83 6.91 10.78
C GLU A 85 -3.71 5.45 10.34
N LEU A 86 -3.80 5.21 9.04
CA LEU A 86 -3.60 3.88 8.46
C LEU A 86 -2.19 3.36 8.74
N ILE A 87 -1.15 4.19 8.54
CA ILE A 87 0.23 3.84 8.87
C ILE A 87 0.41 3.56 10.36
N ALA A 88 -0.24 4.32 11.25
CA ALA A 88 -0.18 4.05 12.69
C ALA A 88 -0.78 2.68 13.04
N LYS A 89 -1.94 2.34 12.46
CA LYS A 89 -2.57 1.01 12.62
C LYS A 89 -1.67 -0.11 12.11
N ILE A 90 -1.09 0.05 10.92
CA ILE A 90 -0.17 -0.95 10.33
C ILE A 90 1.06 -1.15 11.22
N LYS A 91 1.64 -0.07 11.76
CA LYS A 91 2.80 -0.17 12.67
C LYS A 91 2.48 -0.96 13.93
N LEU A 92 1.30 -0.77 14.51
CA LEU A 92 0.83 -1.54 15.67
C LEU A 92 0.67 -3.02 15.29
N LEU A 93 -0.06 -3.31 14.22
CA LEU A 93 -0.30 -4.68 13.74
C LEU A 93 1.01 -5.43 13.42
N ARG A 94 1.99 -4.74 12.84
CA ARG A 94 3.32 -5.30 12.52
C ARG A 94 4.08 -5.80 13.74
N SER A 95 3.81 -5.26 14.92
CA SER A 95 4.57 -5.53 16.15
C SER A 95 3.67 -5.86 17.33
N HIS A 96 2.78 -6.84 17.14
CA HIS A 96 1.93 -7.43 18.19
C HIS A 96 0.97 -6.46 18.91
N GLY A 97 0.59 -5.34 18.30
CA GLY A 97 -0.31 -4.37 18.94
C GLY A 97 0.29 -3.61 20.13
N ILE A 98 1.62 -3.65 20.30
CA ILE A 98 2.30 -3.08 21.46
C ILE A 98 2.38 -1.55 21.33
N ILE A 99 1.87 -0.83 22.33
CA ILE A 99 1.98 0.63 22.47
C ILE A 99 3.01 0.92 23.57
N LYS A 100 4.22 1.31 23.19
CA LYS A 100 5.29 1.64 24.13
C LYS A 100 5.06 3.03 24.74
N LYS A 101 4.86 3.11 26.05
CA LYS A 101 4.76 4.38 26.79
C LYS A 101 6.14 4.83 27.28
N ARG A 102 6.86 3.95 27.97
CA ARG A 102 8.21 4.18 28.52
C ARG A 102 9.05 2.90 28.43
N LEU A 103 10.30 2.96 28.89
CA LEU A 103 11.14 1.76 28.99
C LEU A 103 10.51 0.81 30.02
N TRP A 104 10.21 -0.43 29.60
CA TRP A 104 9.51 -1.47 30.41
C TRP A 104 8.04 -1.17 30.77
N ASP A 105 7.40 -0.21 30.11
CA ASP A 105 6.00 0.20 30.33
C ASP A 105 5.30 0.29 28.96
N SER A 106 4.46 -0.70 28.67
CA SER A 106 3.77 -0.86 27.39
C SER A 106 2.35 -1.36 27.60
N ASP A 107 1.41 -0.87 26.79
CA ASP A 107 0.09 -1.47 26.65
C ASP A 107 0.07 -2.43 25.45
N MET A 108 -0.95 -3.26 25.40
CA MET A 108 -1.34 -4.03 24.22
C MET A 108 -2.80 -3.75 23.89
N VAL A 109 -3.08 -3.53 22.62
CA VAL A 109 -4.44 -3.45 22.06
C VAL A 109 -4.80 -4.73 21.33
#